data_AF-A0A2V6TTP2-F1
#
_entry.id   AF-A0A2V6TTP2-F1
#
_cell.length_a   1.000
_cell.length_b   1.000
_cell.length_c   1.000
_cell.angle_alpha   90.00
_cell.angle_beta   90.00
_cell.angle_gamma   90.00
#
_symmetry.space_group_name_H-M   'P 1'
#
loop_
_entity.id
_entity.type
_entity.pdbx_description
1 polymer ?
#
loop_
_entity_poly.entity_id
_entity_poly.type
_entity_poly.pdbx_seq_one_letter_code
_entity_poly.pdbx_strand_id
1 'polypeptide(L)' 'DDNVEVRRWGTPRAFPFTPKTHDEVGEALGILDPERAVKIAKARFNVLWGPAARLERALGQFMLDLHTRE' A
#
# COMPACT_ATOMS: atom_id res chain seq x y z
N ASP A 1 -16.86 -21.32 -5.10
CA ASP A 1 -15.51 -21.90 -4.93
C ASP A 1 -14.99 -22.49 -6.24
N ASP A 2 -15.03 -21.70 -7.32
CA ASP A 2 -14.74 -22.21 -8.69
C ASP A 2 -13.43 -21.68 -9.28
N ASN A 3 -12.69 -20.87 -8.52
CA ASN A 3 -11.42 -20.30 -8.98
C ASN A 3 -10.30 -21.34 -8.87
N VAL A 4 -9.58 -21.56 -9.98
CA VAL A 4 -8.41 -22.45 -10.05
C VAL A 4 -7.12 -21.63 -10.01
N GLU A 5 -6.20 -21.95 -9.09
CA GLU A 5 -4.88 -21.32 -9.03
C GLU A 5 -4.00 -21.82 -10.17
N VAL A 6 -3.62 -20.93 -11.09
CA VAL A 6 -2.83 -21.30 -12.30
C VAL A 6 -1.32 -21.12 -12.14
N ARG A 7 -0.88 -20.23 -11.24
CA ARG A 7 0.55 -19.97 -10.98
C ARG A 7 0.76 -19.29 -9.63
N ARG A 8 1.94 -19.49 -9.06
CA ARG A 8 2.46 -18.79 -7.87
C ARG A 8 3.92 -18.40 -8.10
N TRP A 9 4.32 -17.25 -7.56
CA TRP A 9 5.70 -16.79 -7.62
C TRP A 9 6.13 -16.22 -6.26
N GLY A 10 7.35 -16.52 -5.84
CA GLY A 10 7.89 -16.14 -4.52
C GLY A 10 7.40 -17.04 -3.38
N THR A 11 7.85 -16.71 -2.17
CA THR A 11 7.43 -17.37 -0.92
C THR A 11 6.95 -16.31 0.08
N PRO A 12 5.79 -16.50 0.75
CA PRO A 12 5.35 -15.57 1.80
C PRO A 12 6.41 -15.43 2.88
N ARG A 13 6.74 -14.18 3.24
CA ARG A 13 7.76 -13.89 4.24
C ARG A 13 7.36 -14.44 5.60
N ALA A 14 8.27 -15.19 6.23
CA ALA A 14 8.17 -15.55 7.64
C ALA A 14 8.62 -14.36 8.51
N PHE A 15 7.81 -14.01 9.50
CA PHE A 15 8.12 -12.98 10.48
C PHE A 15 8.39 -13.62 11.85
N PRO A 16 9.45 -13.23 12.57
CA PRO A 16 9.69 -13.69 13.94
C PRO A 16 8.80 -12.98 14.98
N PHE A 17 7.77 -12.27 14.51
CA PHE A 17 6.82 -11.49 15.29
C PHE A 17 5.45 -11.52 14.59
N THR A 18 4.38 -11.14 15.31
CA THR A 18 3.04 -10.98 14.73
C THR A 18 3.03 -9.78 13.77
N PRO A 19 2.86 -9.98 12.45
CA PRO A 19 2.87 -8.88 11.50
C PRO A 19 1.65 -7.97 11.74
N LYS A 20 1.89 -6.66 11.70
CA LYS A 20 0.86 -5.64 11.73
C LYS A 20 0.20 -5.48 10.36
N THR A 21 -1.02 -4.97 10.32
CA THR A 21 -1.68 -4.62 9.06
C THR A 21 -1.09 -3.32 8.49
N HIS A 22 -1.34 -3.06 7.21
CA HIS A 22 -0.74 -1.92 6.51
C HIS A 22 -1.18 -0.55 7.07
N ASP A 23 -2.43 -0.45 7.53
CA ASP A 23 -3.03 0.71 8.19
C ASP A 23 -2.40 0.95 9.55
N GLU A 24 -2.29 -0.08 10.40
CA GLU A 24 -1.59 0.03 11.69
C GLU A 24 -0.15 0.51 11.53
N VAL A 25 0.58 -0.01 10.54
CA VAL A 25 1.95 0.41 10.24
C VAL A 25 1.99 1.86 9.76
N GLY A 26 1.10 2.23 8.84
CA GLY A 26 1.07 3.57 8.27
C GLY A 26 0.66 4.66 9.26
N GLU A 27 -0.31 4.37 10.13
CA GLU A 27 -0.73 5.27 11.22
C GLU A 27 0.39 5.42 12.24
N ALA A 28 1.03 4.32 12.67
CA ALA A 28 2.15 4.37 13.62
C ALA A 28 3.36 5.15 13.09
N LEU A 29 3.54 5.20 11.77
CA LEU A 29 4.57 6.00 11.11
C LEU A 29 4.13 7.44 10.79
N GLY A 30 2.85 7.79 11.00
CA GLY A 30 2.29 9.10 10.65
C GLY A 30 2.24 9.40 9.16
N ILE A 31 2.22 8.35 8.31
CA ILE A 31 2.22 8.47 6.85
C ILE A 31 0.88 8.09 6.21
N LEU A 32 -0.02 7.47 6.97
CA LEU A 32 -1.44 7.29 6.67
C LEU A 32 -2.27 8.02 7.72
N ASP A 33 -3.22 8.84 7.30
CA ASP A 33 -4.07 9.67 8.17
C ASP A 33 -5.54 9.57 7.74
N PRO A 34 -6.27 8.54 8.23
CA PRO A 34 -7.69 8.37 7.95
C PRO A 34 -8.56 9.43 8.65
N GLU A 35 -8.14 9.95 9.81
CA GLU A 35 -8.91 10.98 10.53
C GLU A 35 -9.01 12.28 9.74
N ARG A 36 -7.89 12.75 9.17
CA ARG A 36 -7.89 13.90 8.27
C ARG A 36 -8.69 13.60 7.01
N ALA A 37 -8.58 12.40 6.47
CA ALA A 37 -9.33 12.00 5.28
C ALA A 37 -10.85 12.04 5.50
N VAL A 38 -11.34 11.56 6.65
CA VAL A 38 -12.77 11.58 6.98
C VAL A 38 -13.31 13.02 7.08
N LYS A 39 -12.52 13.95 7.62
CA LYS A 39 -12.89 15.37 7.69
C LYS A 39 -13.08 16.00 6.30
N ILE A 40 -12.31 15.56 5.31
CA ILE A 40 -12.32 16.12 3.95
C ILE A 40 -13.30 15.39 3.04
N ALA A 41 -13.29 14.06 3.04
CA ALA A 41 -13.91 13.21 2.02
C ALA A 41 -14.76 12.06 2.57
N LYS A 42 -14.94 11.96 3.90
CA LYS A 42 -15.72 10.91 4.60
C LYS A 42 -15.07 9.52 4.53
N ALA A 43 -15.86 8.48 4.78
CA ALA A 43 -15.41 7.11 4.92
C ALA A 43 -14.72 6.59 3.66
N ARG A 44 -13.79 5.63 3.83
CA ARG A 44 -13.02 4.97 2.75
C ARG A 44 -12.02 5.87 2.01
N PHE A 45 -11.72 7.05 2.54
CA PHE A 45 -10.57 7.86 2.12
C PHE A 45 -9.44 7.75 3.14
N ASN A 46 -8.21 7.93 2.68
CA ASN A 46 -7.01 8.05 3.50
C ASN A 46 -6.11 9.15 2.91
N VAL A 47 -5.43 9.92 3.75
CA VAL A 47 -4.41 10.89 3.31
C VAL A 47 -3.05 10.22 3.41
N LEU A 48 -2.35 10.11 2.26
CA LEU A 48 -0.94 9.73 2.24
C LEU A 48 -0.08 10.96 2.57
N TRP A 49 0.87 10.82 3.49
CA TRP A 49 1.75 11.92 3.89
C TRP A 49 3.23 11.56 3.77
N GLY A 50 4.06 12.58 3.54
CA GLY A 50 5.52 12.47 3.55
C GLY A 50 6.05 11.29 2.71
N PRO A 51 6.77 10.33 3.34
CA PRO A 51 7.31 9.16 2.64
C PRO A 51 6.27 8.31 1.90
N ALA A 52 5.04 8.14 2.42
CA ALA A 52 4.01 7.35 1.72
C ALA A 52 3.56 8.03 0.42
N ALA A 53 3.34 9.35 0.45
CA ALA A 53 3.01 10.12 -0.75
C ALA A 53 4.15 10.10 -1.78
N ARG A 54 5.41 10.06 -1.32
CA ARG A 54 6.56 9.87 -2.22
C ARG A 54 6.58 8.47 -2.82
N LEU A 55 6.33 7.43 -2.02
CA LEU A 55 6.32 6.05 -2.45
C LEU A 55 5.22 5.77 -3.49
N GLU A 56 4.01 6.30 -3.27
CA GLU A 56 2.89 6.16 -4.19
C GLU A 56 3.26 6.70 -5.59
N ARG A 57 3.78 7.93 -5.66
CA ARG A 57 4.23 8.50 -6.94
C ARG A 57 5.36 7.69 -7.56
N ALA A 58 6.30 7.19 -6.76
CA ALA A 58 7.41 6.39 -7.25
C ALA A 58 6.93 5.07 -7.87
N LEU A 59 5.94 4.41 -7.27
CA LEU A 59 5.32 3.21 -7.85
C LEU A 59 4.58 3.54 -9.14
N GLY A 60 3.81 4.64 -9.17
CA GLY A 60 3.14 5.09 -10.38
C GLY A 60 4.12 5.37 -11.53
N GLN A 61 5.23 6.08 -11.25
CA GLN A 61 6.26 6.34 -12.25
C GLN A 61 6.99 5.07 -12.68
N PHE A 62 7.36 4.19 -11.74
CA PHE A 62 8.00 2.91 -12.05
C PHE A 62 7.15 2.08 -13.01
N MET A 63 5.84 1.97 -12.76
CA MET A 63 4.94 1.25 -13.65
C MET A 63 4.86 1.89 -15.03
N LEU A 64 4.77 3.22 -15.13
CA LEU A 64 4.75 3.90 -16.42
C LEU A 64 6.05 3.68 -17.21
N ASP A 65 7.21 3.82 -16.56
CA ASP A 65 8.50 3.64 -17.22
C ASP A 65 8.68 2.18 -17.69
N LEU A 66 8.38 1.20 -16.83
CA LEU A 66 8.46 -0.23 -17.17
C LEU A 66 7.63 -0.62 -18.40
N HIS A 67 6.47 0.00 -18.61
CA HIS A 67 5.56 -0.38 -19.69
C HIS A 67 5.71 0.47 -20.95
N THR A 68 6.52 1.53 -20.92
CA THR A 68 6.66 2.47 -22.05
C THR A 68 8.10 2.67 -22.54
N ARG A 69 9.11 2.31 -21.73
CA ARG A 69 10.53 2.56 -22.04
C ARG A 69 11.45 1.36 -21.92
N GLU A 70 11.04 0.32 -21.19
CA GLU A 70 11.77 -0.95 -21.05
C GLU A 70 11.19 -2.02 -21.99
#